data_AF-A0A811NCV8-F1
#
_entry.id   AF-A0A811NCV8-F1
#
_cell.length_a   1.000
_cell.length_b   1.000
_cell.length_c   1.000
_cell.angle_alpha   90.00
_cell.angle_beta   90.00
_cell.angle_gamma   90.00
#
_symmetry.space_group_name_H-M   'P 1'
#
loop_
_entity.id
_entity.type
_entity.pdbx_description
1 polymer ?
#
loop_
_entity_poly.entity_id
_entity_poly.type
_entity_poly.pdbx_seq_one_letter_code
_entity_poly.pdbx_strand_id
1 'polypeptide(L)'
;MKLVWCPDTASKAYIDGVRAIANDASADGSPELAELVAAMAGGWNAQLIVDAPYVDVDASPPPSSSRRPPATSLALAAAARRTGGRYARLDNDNDNDGATTQEAINSSSAAEAAMARLEGVDLLVLDARRRDAAAVLRAARPGPRGMVVVRHGDTTGGGVRRRAAASATASATAPWGTMAAGTRVVRAAYLPIGAGGVEVLHVGVGKGPSLPTAQQQSRRSGRGRWIRHVNHRTGEEHVFRRQ
;
A
#
# COMPACT_ATOMS: atom_id res chain seq x y z
N MET A 1 -19.18 5.77 9.51
CA MET A 1 -18.13 6.60 10.15
C MET A 1 -16.97 6.73 9.18
N LYS A 2 -16.24 7.85 9.13
CA LYS A 2 -15.02 7.99 8.30
C LYS A 2 -13.80 7.52 9.10
N LEU A 3 -12.73 7.09 8.43
CA LEU A 3 -11.41 6.98 9.07
C LEU A 3 -10.95 8.40 9.46
N VAL A 4 -10.94 8.71 10.75
CA VAL A 4 -10.49 10.00 11.30
C VAL A 4 -9.07 9.81 11.81
N TRP A 5 -8.18 10.73 11.45
CA TRP A 5 -6.79 10.69 11.88
C TRP A 5 -6.62 11.13 13.34
N CYS A 6 -5.94 10.32 14.14
CA CYS A 6 -5.55 10.60 15.53
C CYS A 6 -4.03 10.76 15.63
N PRO A 7 -3.50 11.98 15.83
CA PRO A 7 -2.06 12.19 15.92
C PRO A 7 -1.42 11.51 17.16
N ASP A 8 -2.15 11.41 18.27
CA ASP A 8 -1.66 10.75 19.49
C ASP A 8 -1.52 9.24 19.31
N THR A 9 -2.49 8.58 18.69
CA THR A 9 -2.38 7.14 18.38
C THR A 9 -1.34 6.90 17.30
N ALA A 10 -1.21 7.79 16.32
CA ALA A 10 -0.19 7.71 15.27
C ALA A 10 1.23 7.75 15.87
N SER A 11 1.53 8.72 16.73
CA SER A 11 2.86 8.87 17.34
C SER A 11 3.22 7.69 18.23
N LYS A 12 2.26 7.20 19.01
CA LYS A 12 2.46 6.02 19.86
C LYS A 12 2.66 4.74 19.03
N ALA A 13 1.95 4.58 17.92
CA ALA A 13 2.11 3.42 17.03
C ALA A 13 3.45 3.46 16.28
N TYR A 14 3.90 4.64 15.88
CA TYR A 14 5.25 4.86 15.38
C TYR A 14 6.30 4.38 16.38
N ILE A 15 6.24 4.85 17.64
CA ILE A 15 7.20 4.47 18.70
C ILE A 15 7.20 2.96 18.94
N ASP A 16 6.02 2.35 19.01
CA ASP A 16 5.91 0.90 19.18
C ASP A 16 6.47 0.11 18.00
N GLY A 17 6.29 0.62 16.78
CA GLY A 17 6.89 0.05 15.56
C GLY A 17 8.41 0.13 15.60
N VAL A 18 8.98 1.29 15.90
CA VAL A 18 10.43 1.48 16.07
C VAL A 18 10.99 0.52 17.12
N ARG A 19 10.32 0.40 18.27
CA ARG A 19 10.74 -0.54 19.34
C ARG A 19 10.67 -1.99 18.89
N ALA A 20 9.62 -2.37 18.15
CA ALA A 20 9.48 -3.73 17.64
C ALA A 20 10.58 -4.10 16.64
N ILE A 21 10.96 -3.17 15.76
CA ILE A 21 12.08 -3.35 14.83
C ILE A 21 13.40 -3.40 15.60
N ALA A 22 13.65 -2.49 16.53
CA ALA A 22 14.91 -2.43 17.28
C ALA A 22 15.15 -3.66 18.18
N ASN A 23 14.09 -4.23 18.73
CA ASN A 23 14.17 -5.46 19.52
C ASN A 23 14.40 -6.71 18.67
N ASP A 24 14.23 -6.60 17.36
CA ASP A 24 14.50 -7.65 16.40
C ASP A 24 15.75 -7.25 15.60
N ALA A 25 16.92 -7.59 16.14
CA ALA A 25 18.23 -7.36 15.50
C ALA A 25 18.36 -8.04 14.11
N SER A 26 17.35 -8.81 13.76
CA SER A 26 17.18 -9.55 12.54
C SER A 26 16.20 -8.87 11.58
N ALA A 27 15.58 -7.73 11.86
CA ALA A 27 14.62 -7.13 10.92
C ALA A 27 15.29 -6.68 9.59
N ASP A 28 14.90 -7.30 8.47
CA ASP A 28 15.34 -6.89 7.13
C ASP A 28 14.36 -5.86 6.53
N GLY A 29 14.86 -4.90 5.73
CA GLY A 29 14.05 -3.95 4.97
C GLY A 29 14.28 -2.48 5.32
N SER A 30 13.40 -1.60 4.81
CA SER A 30 13.51 -0.14 5.03
C SER A 30 12.81 0.28 6.32
N PRO A 31 13.54 0.75 7.36
CA PRO A 31 12.93 1.17 8.62
C PRO A 31 11.98 2.36 8.40
N GLU A 32 12.27 3.24 7.44
CA GLU A 32 11.46 4.45 7.18
C GLU A 32 10.04 4.10 6.72
N LEU A 33 9.88 3.07 5.89
CA LEU A 33 8.57 2.59 5.47
C LEU A 33 7.83 1.93 6.62
N ALA A 34 8.53 1.07 7.37
CA ALA A 34 7.95 0.33 8.49
C ALA A 34 7.40 1.29 9.57
N GLU A 35 8.18 2.30 9.90
CA GLU A 35 7.81 3.42 10.76
C GLU A 35 6.58 4.19 10.26
N LEU A 36 6.58 4.56 8.98
CA LEU A 36 5.48 5.28 8.35
C LEU A 36 4.18 4.48 8.40
N VAL A 37 4.21 3.19 8.05
CA VAL A 37 2.99 2.38 8.02
C VAL A 37 2.46 2.09 9.42
N ALA A 38 3.32 2.00 10.43
CA ALA A 38 2.89 1.90 11.82
C ALA A 38 2.17 3.18 12.28
N ALA A 39 2.73 4.35 11.95
CA ALA A 39 2.08 5.63 12.23
C ALA A 39 0.71 5.74 11.53
N MET A 40 0.61 5.29 10.28
CA MET A 40 -0.64 5.27 9.51
C MET A 40 -1.70 4.36 10.12
N ALA A 41 -1.31 3.13 10.48
CA ALA A 41 -2.17 2.17 11.15
C ALA A 41 -2.76 2.73 12.46
N GLY A 42 -1.90 3.28 13.31
CA GLY A 42 -2.32 3.92 14.56
C GLY A 42 -3.18 5.16 14.32
N GLY A 43 -2.76 6.02 13.39
CA GLY A 43 -3.43 7.27 13.07
C GLY A 43 -4.87 7.08 12.61
N TRP A 44 -5.15 6.10 11.75
CA TRP A 44 -6.53 5.79 11.35
C TRP A 44 -7.29 4.87 12.29
N ASN A 45 -6.66 4.45 13.39
CA ASN A 45 -7.18 3.44 14.32
C ASN A 45 -7.66 2.19 13.58
N ALA A 46 -6.78 1.61 12.76
CA ALA A 46 -7.08 0.45 11.94
C ALA A 46 -7.38 -0.78 12.82
N GLN A 47 -8.54 -1.40 12.61
CA GLN A 47 -8.99 -2.59 13.34
C GLN A 47 -8.63 -3.89 12.62
N LEU A 48 -8.46 -3.83 11.30
CA LEU A 48 -7.89 -4.93 10.52
C LEU A 48 -6.81 -4.39 9.58
N ILE A 49 -5.57 -4.81 9.85
CA ILE A 49 -4.38 -4.46 9.10
C ILE A 49 -3.96 -5.70 8.31
N VAL A 50 -3.82 -5.56 7.00
CA VAL A 50 -3.35 -6.62 6.11
C VAL A 50 -2.03 -6.22 5.49
N ASP A 51 -1.05 -7.09 5.58
CA ASP A 51 0.29 -6.93 5.01
C ASP A 51 0.53 -7.98 3.95
N ALA A 52 0.87 -7.56 2.74
CA ALA A 52 1.15 -8.43 1.60
C ALA A 52 2.57 -8.11 1.07
N PRO A 53 3.61 -8.61 1.74
CA PRO A 53 5.00 -8.36 1.36
C PRO A 53 5.37 -9.12 0.09
N TYR A 54 6.33 -8.62 -0.67
CA TYR A 54 7.02 -9.41 -1.69
C TYR A 54 8.10 -10.25 -1.02
N VAL A 55 8.14 -11.54 -1.34
CA VAL A 55 9.25 -12.41 -0.95
C VAL A 55 9.96 -12.83 -2.23
N ASP A 56 11.26 -12.59 -2.27
CA ASP A 56 12.07 -12.98 -3.42
C ASP A 56 12.30 -14.48 -3.40
N VAL A 57 11.87 -15.16 -4.45
CA VAL A 57 11.88 -16.63 -4.56
C VAL A 57 13.20 -17.12 -5.17
N ASP A 58 13.90 -16.24 -5.89
CA ASP A 58 15.17 -16.54 -6.57
C ASP A 58 16.38 -16.37 -5.63
N ALA A 59 16.21 -15.68 -4.51
CA ALA A 59 17.16 -15.72 -3.40
C ALA A 59 16.98 -17.07 -2.70
N SER A 60 18.02 -17.93 -2.71
CA SER A 60 18.00 -19.25 -2.05
C SER A 60 17.23 -19.18 -0.73
N PRO A 61 16.08 -19.88 -0.62
CA PRO A 61 15.23 -19.72 0.54
C PRO A 61 15.99 -20.21 1.77
N PRO A 62 16.14 -19.39 2.83
CA PRO A 62 16.54 -19.93 4.11
C PRO A 62 15.44 -20.91 4.57
N PRO A 63 15.78 -21.96 5.35
CA PRO A 63 14.79 -22.91 5.85
C PRO A 63 13.63 -22.16 6.53
N SER A 64 12.42 -22.71 6.48
CA SER A 64 11.17 -22.08 6.96
C SER A 64 11.21 -21.59 8.41
N SER A 65 12.12 -22.12 9.24
CA SER A 65 12.42 -21.68 10.61
C SER A 65 13.28 -20.40 10.71
N SER A 66 13.87 -19.96 9.60
CA SER A 66 14.75 -18.79 9.47
C SER A 66 14.13 -17.67 8.64
N ARG A 67 12.86 -17.82 8.22
CA ARG A 67 12.14 -16.82 7.43
C ARG A 67 11.78 -15.62 8.30
N ARG A 68 12.64 -14.64 8.21
CA ARG A 68 12.66 -13.41 8.98
C ARG A 68 11.52 -12.47 8.57
N PRO A 69 10.78 -11.88 9.51
CA PRO A 69 9.74 -10.93 9.17
C PRO A 69 10.37 -9.63 8.67
N PRO A 70 9.86 -9.04 7.57
CA PRO A 70 10.33 -7.73 7.16
C PRO A 70 9.97 -6.71 8.23
N ALA A 71 10.78 -5.67 8.37
CA ALA A 71 10.58 -4.60 9.36
C ALA A 71 9.14 -4.05 9.33
N THR A 72 8.54 -3.94 8.14
CA THR A 72 7.15 -3.54 7.92
C THR A 72 6.15 -4.44 8.66
N SER A 73 6.33 -5.77 8.60
CA SER A 73 5.44 -6.73 9.28
C SER A 73 5.51 -6.59 10.80
N LEU A 74 6.72 -6.43 11.35
CA LEU A 74 6.92 -6.23 12.79
C LEU A 74 6.24 -4.94 13.27
N ALA A 75 6.43 -3.86 12.52
CA ALA A 75 5.86 -2.55 12.84
C ALA A 75 4.33 -2.53 12.76
N LEU A 76 3.75 -3.18 11.73
CA LEU A 76 2.31 -3.32 11.58
C LEU A 76 1.68 -4.21 12.66
N ALA A 77 2.34 -5.30 13.04
CA ALA A 77 1.89 -6.14 14.14
C ALA A 77 1.90 -5.37 15.48
N ALA A 78 2.92 -4.53 15.71
CA ALA A 78 2.97 -3.65 16.87
C ALA A 78 1.85 -2.60 16.84
N ALA A 79 1.60 -1.98 15.69
CA ALA A 79 0.52 -1.02 15.53
C ALA A 79 -0.86 -1.63 15.75
N ALA A 80 -1.10 -2.87 15.28
CA ALA A 80 -2.34 -3.60 15.52
C ALA A 80 -2.61 -3.81 17.02
N ARG A 81 -1.57 -4.18 17.79
CA ARG A 81 -1.69 -4.31 19.25
C ARG A 81 -2.07 -2.99 19.89
N ARG A 82 -1.51 -1.87 19.41
CA ARG A 82 -1.83 -0.54 19.93
C ARG A 82 -3.26 -0.11 19.65
N THR A 83 -3.79 -0.41 18.47
CA THR A 83 -5.17 -0.07 18.11
C THR A 83 -6.20 -1.05 18.69
N GLY A 84 -5.76 -2.12 19.35
CA GLY A 84 -6.62 -3.23 19.76
C GLY A 84 -7.17 -4.04 18.58
N GLY A 85 -6.56 -3.88 17.39
CA GLY A 85 -6.98 -4.51 16.15
C GLY A 85 -6.31 -5.85 15.88
N ARG A 86 -6.55 -6.37 14.67
CA ARG A 86 -6.00 -7.62 14.14
C ARG A 86 -5.01 -7.34 13.03
N TYR A 87 -3.97 -8.14 12.98
CA TYR A 87 -2.97 -8.16 11.92
C TYR A 87 -3.05 -9.48 11.15
N ALA A 88 -3.06 -9.41 9.82
CA ALA A 88 -3.00 -10.57 8.95
C ALA A 88 -1.90 -10.38 7.90
N ARG A 89 -1.07 -11.40 7.70
CA ARG A 89 -0.05 -11.43 6.66
C ARG A 89 -0.53 -12.33 5.53
N LEU A 90 -0.45 -11.81 4.31
CA LEU A 90 -0.72 -12.54 3.07
C LEU A 90 0.61 -12.90 2.43
N ASP A 91 1.11 -14.09 2.74
CA ASP A 91 2.25 -14.64 2.02
C ASP A 91 1.85 -15.00 0.59
N ASN A 92 2.81 -14.90 -0.33
CA ASN A 92 2.64 -15.43 -1.68
C ASN A 92 2.95 -16.93 -1.59
N ASP A 93 1.96 -17.78 -1.84
CA ASP A 93 2.10 -19.23 -1.77
C ASP A 93 2.90 -19.72 -2.99
N ASN A 94 4.22 -19.63 -2.87
CA ASN A 94 5.19 -20.13 -3.84
C ASN A 94 6.12 -21.18 -3.20
N ASP A 95 5.80 -21.68 -2.00
CA ASP A 95 6.60 -22.69 -1.28
C ASP A 95 6.50 -24.09 -1.93
N ASN A 96 6.05 -24.18 -3.20
CA ASN A 96 6.08 -25.42 -3.96
C ASN A 96 7.36 -25.49 -4.79
N ASP A 97 8.32 -26.24 -4.27
CA ASP A 97 9.57 -26.61 -4.93
C ASP A 97 9.31 -27.06 -6.39
N GLY A 98 9.66 -26.20 -7.37
CA GLY A 98 9.84 -26.61 -8.76
C GLY A 98 8.61 -26.56 -9.70
N ALA A 99 7.70 -25.61 -9.54
CA ALA A 99 6.48 -25.59 -10.35
C ALA A 99 6.48 -24.75 -11.63
N THR A 100 5.88 -25.34 -12.67
CA THR A 100 5.66 -24.79 -14.03
C THR A 100 4.64 -23.64 -14.06
N THR A 101 4.54 -22.95 -15.21
CA THR A 101 3.69 -21.77 -15.50
C THR A 101 2.22 -21.87 -15.06
N GLN A 102 1.71 -23.08 -14.82
CA GLN A 102 0.36 -23.34 -14.31
C GLN A 102 0.19 -22.92 -12.83
N GLU A 103 1.23 -23.01 -12.00
CA GLU A 103 1.13 -22.73 -10.57
C GLU A 103 1.20 -21.24 -10.24
N ALA A 104 1.86 -20.41 -11.06
CA ALA A 104 1.79 -18.96 -10.92
C ALA A 104 0.35 -18.42 -11.06
N ILE A 105 -0.50 -19.11 -11.83
CA ILE A 105 -1.94 -18.83 -11.93
C ILE A 105 -2.67 -19.27 -10.64
N ASN A 106 -2.24 -20.38 -10.03
CA ASN A 106 -2.82 -20.91 -8.80
C ASN A 106 -2.41 -20.08 -7.55
N SER A 107 -1.17 -19.62 -7.43
CA SER A 107 -0.70 -18.78 -6.32
C SER A 107 -1.41 -17.42 -6.26
N SER A 108 -1.66 -16.80 -7.42
CA SER A 108 -2.50 -15.61 -7.50
C SER A 108 -3.93 -15.88 -7.02
N SER A 109 -4.44 -17.11 -7.17
CA SER A 109 -5.78 -17.48 -6.72
C SER A 109 -5.84 -17.77 -5.22
N ALA A 110 -4.75 -18.29 -4.62
CA ALA A 110 -4.66 -18.55 -3.18
C ALA A 110 -4.65 -17.25 -2.36
N ALA A 111 -3.79 -16.29 -2.73
CA ALA A 111 -3.74 -14.98 -2.06
C ALA A 111 -5.03 -14.18 -2.25
N GLU A 112 -5.63 -14.26 -3.45
CA GLU A 112 -6.94 -13.67 -3.73
C GLU A 112 -8.04 -14.30 -2.83
N ALA A 113 -8.07 -15.63 -2.72
CA ALA A 113 -9.03 -16.34 -1.88
C ALA A 113 -8.81 -16.10 -0.38
N ALA A 114 -7.57 -15.97 0.08
CA ALA A 114 -7.25 -15.60 1.45
C ALA A 114 -7.74 -14.18 1.76
N MET A 115 -7.46 -13.22 0.86
CA MET A 115 -7.93 -11.84 1.00
C MET A 115 -9.47 -11.75 0.98
N ALA A 116 -10.14 -12.54 0.14
CA ALA A 116 -11.60 -12.56 0.05
C ALA A 116 -12.31 -13.01 1.34
N ARG A 117 -11.61 -13.74 2.23
CA ARG A 117 -12.11 -14.15 3.55
C ARG A 117 -11.97 -13.06 4.61
N LEU A 118 -11.17 -12.02 4.35
CA LEU A 118 -10.93 -10.92 5.27
C LEU A 118 -11.98 -9.83 5.04
N GLU A 119 -12.88 -9.66 6.01
CA GLU A 119 -13.91 -8.63 5.98
C GLU A 119 -13.56 -7.45 6.88
N GLY A 120 -13.85 -6.24 6.41
CA GLY A 120 -13.64 -5.03 7.17
C GLY A 120 -12.18 -4.56 7.20
N VAL A 121 -11.45 -4.74 6.11
CA VAL A 121 -10.05 -4.30 6.02
C VAL A 121 -9.99 -2.77 6.12
N ASP A 122 -9.21 -2.26 7.08
CA ASP A 122 -9.04 -0.82 7.31
C ASP A 122 -7.72 -0.30 6.71
N LEU A 123 -6.66 -1.12 6.72
CA LEU A 123 -5.37 -0.81 6.14
C LEU A 123 -4.82 -2.02 5.38
N LEU A 124 -4.39 -1.82 4.13
CA LEU A 124 -3.73 -2.82 3.30
C LEU A 124 -2.37 -2.29 2.84
N VAL A 125 -1.29 -2.98 3.17
CA VAL A 125 0.07 -2.66 2.70
C VAL A 125 0.50 -3.68 1.65
N LEU A 126 0.90 -3.20 0.48
CA LEU A 126 1.22 -3.99 -0.70
C LEU A 126 2.59 -3.64 -1.26
N ASP A 127 3.38 -4.66 -1.52
CA ASP A 127 4.60 -4.51 -2.30
C ASP A 127 4.30 -4.48 -3.81
N ALA A 128 4.83 -3.48 -4.51
CA ALA A 128 4.62 -3.24 -5.92
C ALA A 128 5.22 -4.32 -6.84
N ARG A 129 6.14 -5.14 -6.33
CA ARG A 129 6.81 -6.24 -7.03
C ARG A 129 5.94 -7.49 -7.11
N ARG A 130 4.93 -7.61 -6.25
CA ARG A 130 3.96 -8.71 -6.27
C ARG A 130 3.20 -8.77 -7.59
N ARG A 131 3.19 -9.96 -8.19
CA ARG A 131 2.47 -10.24 -9.45
C ARG A 131 0.96 -10.30 -9.25
N ASP A 132 0.53 -10.77 -8.08
CA ASP A 132 -0.86 -10.93 -7.66
C ASP A 132 -1.46 -9.67 -7.00
N ALA A 133 -0.72 -8.55 -6.94
CA ALA A 133 -1.17 -7.32 -6.27
C ALA A 133 -2.54 -6.81 -6.76
N ALA A 134 -2.82 -6.92 -8.07
CA ALA A 134 -4.12 -6.54 -8.62
C ALA A 134 -5.25 -7.48 -8.18
N ALA A 135 -4.96 -8.77 -8.01
CA ALA A 135 -5.92 -9.77 -7.53
C ALA A 135 -6.26 -9.55 -6.06
N VAL A 136 -5.25 -9.35 -5.22
CA VAL A 136 -5.42 -8.99 -3.80
C VAL A 136 -6.28 -7.73 -3.65
N LEU A 137 -6.06 -6.71 -4.48
CA LEU A 137 -6.87 -5.49 -4.46
C LEU A 137 -8.32 -5.68 -4.91
N ARG A 138 -8.57 -6.54 -5.91
CA ARG A 138 -9.93 -6.89 -6.33
C ARG A 138 -10.68 -7.65 -5.24
N ALA A 139 -9.99 -8.51 -4.48
CA ALA A 139 -10.59 -9.30 -3.42
C ALA A 139 -10.76 -8.56 -2.09
N ALA A 140 -10.07 -7.43 -1.91
CA ALA A 140 -10.10 -6.67 -0.67
C ALA A 140 -11.51 -6.16 -0.34
N ARG A 141 -12.00 -6.49 0.87
CA ARG A 141 -13.33 -6.08 1.37
C ARG A 141 -13.21 -4.99 2.44
N PRO A 142 -13.23 -3.71 2.06
CA PRO A 142 -13.21 -2.61 3.03
C PRO A 142 -14.47 -2.60 3.89
N GLY A 143 -14.33 -2.17 5.14
CA GLY A 143 -15.47 -1.95 6.03
C GLY A 143 -16.30 -0.72 5.64
N PRO A 144 -17.40 -0.43 6.36
CA PRO A 144 -18.22 0.76 6.12
C PRO A 144 -17.47 2.09 6.33
N ARG A 145 -16.27 2.04 6.94
CA ARG A 145 -15.38 3.18 7.14
C ARG A 145 -14.51 3.51 5.93
N GLY A 146 -14.48 2.62 4.94
CA GLY A 146 -13.47 2.63 3.88
C GLY A 146 -12.20 1.90 4.32
N MET A 147 -11.15 2.06 3.53
CA MET A 147 -9.83 1.45 3.73
C MET A 147 -8.76 2.39 3.23
N VAL A 148 -7.55 2.27 3.77
CA VAL A 148 -6.35 2.85 3.18
C VAL A 148 -5.49 1.76 2.56
N VAL A 149 -5.06 1.98 1.31
CA VAL A 149 -4.10 1.12 0.62
C VAL A 149 -2.77 1.85 0.55
N VAL A 150 -1.70 1.18 0.96
CA VAL A 150 -0.33 1.68 0.88
C VAL A 150 0.43 0.77 -0.07
N ARG A 151 0.90 1.31 -1.20
CA ARG A 151 1.78 0.59 -2.11
C ARG A 151 3.19 1.15 -2.05
N HIS A 152 4.17 0.28 -1.91
CA HIS A 152 5.59 0.63 -1.90
C HIS A 152 6.40 -0.34 -2.77
N GLY A 153 7.66 -0.03 -3.07
CA GLY A 153 8.56 -0.98 -3.73
C GLY A 153 9.47 -0.34 -4.77
N ASP A 154 10.66 -0.91 -4.91
CA ASP A 154 11.81 -0.41 -5.68
C ASP A 154 11.94 -1.14 -7.03
N THR A 155 10.92 -1.09 -7.88
CA THR A 155 11.12 -1.62 -9.23
C THR A 155 12.27 -0.87 -9.92
N THR A 156 13.34 -1.58 -10.30
CA THR A 156 14.57 -1.15 -11.01
C THR A 156 14.33 -0.46 -12.37
N GLY A 157 13.09 -0.05 -12.65
CA GLY A 157 12.66 0.77 -13.77
C GLY A 157 11.73 1.93 -13.35
N GLY A 158 11.92 2.52 -12.18
CA GLY A 158 11.19 3.73 -11.72
C GLY A 158 9.72 3.51 -11.35
N GLY A 159 9.31 2.30 -10.99
CA GLY A 159 7.91 1.86 -11.16
C GLY A 159 6.84 2.26 -10.14
N VAL A 160 7.10 2.89 -8.98
CA VAL A 160 6.03 3.62 -8.25
C VAL A 160 5.96 5.07 -8.72
N ARG A 161 7.10 5.78 -8.84
CA ARG A 161 7.17 7.15 -9.40
C ARG A 161 6.57 7.26 -10.81
N ARG A 162 6.91 6.35 -11.72
CA ARG A 162 6.42 6.33 -13.11
C ARG A 162 4.94 5.92 -13.19
N ARG A 163 4.48 5.02 -12.30
CA ARG A 163 3.05 4.64 -12.21
C ARG A 163 2.19 5.70 -11.53
N ALA A 164 2.70 6.41 -10.53
CA ALA A 164 2.03 7.55 -9.91
C ALA A 164 1.93 8.73 -10.90
N ALA A 165 2.98 8.98 -11.69
CA ALA A 165 2.94 9.93 -12.81
C ALA A 165 1.93 9.51 -13.90
N ALA A 166 1.91 8.22 -14.28
CA ALA A 166 0.89 7.66 -15.18
C ALA A 166 -0.53 7.64 -14.56
N SER A 167 -0.64 7.60 -13.24
CA SER A 167 -1.91 7.76 -12.50
C SER A 167 -2.38 9.22 -12.52
N ALA A 168 -1.46 10.18 -12.57
CA ALA A 168 -1.79 11.60 -12.73
C ALA A 168 -2.15 11.96 -14.19
N THR A 169 -1.58 11.27 -15.18
CA THR A 169 -1.94 11.35 -16.60
C THR A 169 -2.53 10.01 -17.06
N ALA A 170 -3.78 9.73 -16.68
CA ALA A 170 -4.42 8.44 -16.94
C ALA A 170 -4.52 8.13 -18.44
N SER A 171 -3.65 7.24 -18.92
CA SER A 171 -3.86 6.47 -20.15
C SER A 171 -2.98 5.20 -20.26
N ALA A 172 -2.38 4.71 -19.17
CA ALA A 172 -1.75 3.40 -19.17
C ALA A 172 -2.06 2.72 -17.85
N THR A 173 -3.09 1.88 -17.86
CA THR A 173 -3.31 0.79 -16.90
C THR A 173 -2.98 1.18 -15.45
N ALA A 174 -3.72 2.15 -14.91
CA ALA A 174 -3.62 2.45 -13.49
C ALA A 174 -3.97 1.15 -12.74
N PRO A 175 -3.06 0.59 -11.92
CA PRO A 175 -3.33 -0.66 -11.19
C PRO A 175 -4.53 -0.55 -10.24
N TRP A 176 -5.11 0.64 -10.09
CA TRP A 176 -6.23 1.00 -9.22
C TRP A 176 -7.59 0.96 -9.92
N GLY A 177 -7.63 0.73 -11.24
CA GLY A 177 -8.87 0.47 -11.97
C GLY A 177 -9.50 -0.89 -11.62
N THR A 178 -8.78 -1.74 -10.88
CA THR A 178 -9.18 -3.09 -10.50
C THR A 178 -9.52 -3.20 -9.01
N MET A 179 -10.13 -2.17 -8.42
CA MET A 179 -10.62 -2.30 -7.04
C MET A 179 -11.89 -3.16 -6.98
N ALA A 180 -12.22 -3.71 -5.81
CA ALA A 180 -13.45 -4.44 -5.58
C ALA A 180 -14.70 -3.62 -5.99
N ALA A 181 -15.71 -4.29 -6.55
CA ALA A 181 -16.96 -3.66 -6.94
C ALA A 181 -17.60 -2.89 -5.76
N GLY A 182 -18.14 -1.71 -6.02
CA GLY A 182 -18.75 -0.86 -4.98
C GLY A 182 -17.74 -0.06 -4.15
N THR A 183 -16.45 -0.09 -4.49
CA THR A 183 -15.42 0.79 -3.90
C THR A 183 -15.02 1.91 -4.85
N ARG A 184 -14.43 2.97 -4.31
CA ARG A 184 -13.92 4.11 -5.10
C ARG A 184 -12.69 4.73 -4.44
N VAL A 185 -11.74 5.18 -5.24
CA VAL A 185 -10.62 5.96 -4.72
C VAL A 185 -11.09 7.41 -4.46
N VAL A 186 -10.98 7.85 -3.22
CA VAL A 186 -11.42 9.18 -2.76
C VAL A 186 -10.26 10.17 -2.75
N ARG A 187 -9.07 9.71 -2.39
CA ARG A 187 -7.85 10.51 -2.33
C ARG A 187 -6.65 9.62 -2.61
N ALA A 188 -5.63 10.18 -3.24
CA ALA A 188 -4.35 9.54 -3.47
C ALA A 188 -3.26 10.54 -3.12
N ALA A 189 -2.18 10.04 -2.53
CA ALA A 189 -0.99 10.81 -2.22
C ALA A 189 0.23 9.97 -2.57
N TYR A 190 1.27 10.61 -3.08
CA TYR A 190 2.57 9.99 -3.30
C TYR A 190 3.58 10.64 -2.37
N LEU A 191 4.33 9.82 -1.64
CA LEU A 191 5.36 10.24 -0.69
C LEU A 191 6.71 9.71 -1.19
N PRO A 192 7.73 10.56 -1.35
CA PRO A 192 9.06 10.15 -1.80
C PRO A 192 9.88 9.50 -0.67
N ILE A 193 9.30 8.51 0.01
CA ILE A 193 9.90 7.78 1.14
C ILE A 193 10.44 6.44 0.63
N GLY A 194 11.70 6.13 0.98
CA GLY A 194 12.41 4.94 0.50
C GLY A 194 12.81 5.01 -0.99
N ALA A 195 13.58 4.02 -1.44
CA ALA A 195 14.16 3.98 -2.80
C ALA A 195 13.11 3.97 -3.92
N GLY A 196 11.92 3.43 -3.66
CA GLY A 196 10.82 3.33 -4.62
C GLY A 196 9.76 4.43 -4.52
N GLY A 197 9.64 5.08 -3.37
CA GLY A 197 8.47 5.88 -3.02
C GLY A 197 7.28 5.06 -2.53
N VAL A 198 6.31 5.76 -1.96
CA VAL A 198 5.09 5.19 -1.37
C VAL A 198 3.87 5.88 -1.96
N GLU A 199 2.90 5.11 -2.39
CA GLU A 199 1.59 5.59 -2.82
C GLU A 199 0.53 5.22 -1.77
N VAL A 200 -0.24 6.21 -1.32
CA VAL A 200 -1.27 6.06 -0.29
C VAL A 200 -2.62 6.40 -0.90
N LEU A 201 -3.56 5.46 -0.87
CA LEU A 201 -4.89 5.59 -1.45
C LEU A 201 -5.94 5.47 -0.37
N HIS A 202 -6.83 6.46 -0.29
CA HIS A 202 -8.03 6.36 0.52
C HIS A 202 -9.15 5.80 -0.34
N VAL A 203 -9.68 4.65 0.07
CA VAL A 203 -10.75 3.93 -0.61
C VAL A 203 -12.03 4.09 0.19
N GLY A 204 -13.07 4.64 -0.46
CA GLY A 204 -14.41 4.74 0.09
C GLY A 204 -15.32 3.63 -0.44
N VAL A 205 -16.36 3.30 0.32
CA VAL A 205 -17.39 2.32 -0.07
C VAL A 205 -18.67 3.04 -0.49
N GLY A 206 -19.37 2.49 -1.48
CA GLY A 206 -20.66 2.98 -1.97
C GLY A 206 -20.56 4.21 -2.86
N LYS A 207 -21.68 4.95 -2.93
CA LYS A 207 -21.80 6.16 -3.76
C LYS A 207 -21.08 7.35 -3.13
N GLY A 208 -20.53 8.23 -3.96
CA GLY A 208 -19.94 9.49 -3.53
C GLY A 208 -18.87 9.99 -4.51
N PRO A 209 -18.32 11.19 -4.28
CA PRO A 209 -17.26 11.71 -5.11
C PRO A 209 -16.06 10.77 -5.08
N SER A 210 -15.49 10.53 -6.25
CA SER A 210 -14.23 9.82 -6.47
C SER A 210 -13.19 10.80 -7.01
N LEU A 211 -11.92 10.41 -6.95
CA LEU A 211 -10.88 11.09 -7.71
C LEU A 211 -11.27 11.11 -9.20
N PRO A 212 -11.22 12.28 -9.86
CA PRO A 212 -11.58 12.39 -11.26
C PRO A 212 -10.56 11.61 -12.10
N THR A 213 -11.06 10.74 -12.99
CA THR A 213 -10.22 10.04 -13.98
C THR A 213 -9.63 11.04 -14.98
N ALA A 214 -8.51 10.74 -15.65
CA ALA A 214 -7.93 11.73 -16.58
C ALA A 214 -8.87 12.10 -17.74
N GLN A 215 -9.82 11.24 -18.11
CA GLN A 215 -10.86 11.56 -19.08
C GLN A 215 -11.85 12.62 -18.54
N GLN A 216 -12.16 12.61 -17.24
CA GLN A 216 -12.93 13.66 -16.57
C GLN A 216 -12.10 14.92 -16.30
N GLN A 217 -10.79 14.78 -16.08
CA GLN A 217 -9.87 15.91 -15.93
C GLN A 217 -9.64 16.63 -17.26
N SER A 218 -9.55 15.91 -18.38
CA SER A 218 -9.46 16.48 -19.73
C SER A 218 -10.67 17.36 -20.05
N ARG A 219 -11.89 16.91 -19.74
CA ARG A 219 -13.13 17.69 -19.91
C ARG A 219 -13.23 18.91 -18.98
N ARG A 220 -12.53 18.90 -17.85
CA ARG A 220 -12.42 20.03 -16.91
C ARG A 220 -11.18 20.91 -17.14
N SER A 221 -10.26 20.50 -18.01
CA SER A 221 -8.95 21.11 -18.23
C SER A 221 -9.00 22.53 -18.79
N GLY A 222 -10.19 23.04 -19.16
CA GLY A 222 -10.40 24.43 -19.56
C GLY A 222 -10.40 25.45 -18.41
N ARG A 223 -10.42 25.05 -17.12
CA ARG A 223 -10.41 25.99 -15.98
C ARG A 223 -9.37 25.62 -14.92
N GLY A 224 -8.24 26.34 -14.93
CA GLY A 224 -7.26 26.41 -13.84
C GLY A 224 -6.42 25.16 -13.62
N ARG A 225 -5.44 24.91 -14.50
CA ARG A 225 -4.44 23.83 -14.37
C ARG A 225 -3.40 24.19 -13.30
N TRP A 226 -3.17 23.27 -12.37
CA TRP A 226 -2.01 23.32 -11.47
C TRP A 226 -0.74 22.98 -12.26
N ILE A 227 0.26 23.85 -12.16
CA ILE A 227 1.56 23.70 -12.78
C ILE A 227 2.53 23.30 -11.67
N ARG A 228 3.16 22.14 -11.84
CA ARG A 228 4.20 21.62 -10.96
C ARG A 228 5.56 21.92 -11.60
N HIS A 229 6.44 22.56 -10.83
CA HIS A 229 7.84 22.78 -11.19
C HIS A 229 8.73 22.16 -10.11
N VAL A 230 9.72 21.37 -10.51
CA VAL A 230 10.69 20.78 -9.59
C VAL A 230 12.03 21.42 -9.86
N ASN A 231 12.63 22.05 -8.86
CA ASN A 231 13.97 22.60 -8.97
C ASN A 231 14.98 21.45 -8.97
N HIS A 232 15.66 21.23 -10.08
CA HIS A 232 16.60 20.12 -10.25
C HIS A 232 17.89 20.26 -9.41
N ARG A 233 18.16 21.43 -8.84
CA ARG A 233 19.34 21.69 -8.00
C ARG A 233 19.05 21.53 -6.51
N THR A 234 17.86 21.94 -6.06
CA THR A 234 17.46 21.88 -4.64
C THR A 234 16.52 20.72 -4.32
N GLY A 235 15.87 20.13 -5.32
CA GLY A 235 14.85 19.10 -5.16
C GLY A 235 13.48 19.63 -4.73
N GLU A 236 13.33 20.94 -4.54
CA GLU A 236 12.09 21.57 -4.09
C GLU A 236 11.00 21.52 -5.17
N GLU A 237 9.75 21.29 -4.73
CA GLU A 237 8.58 21.26 -5.59
C GLU A 237 7.73 22.52 -5.38
N HIS A 238 7.52 23.28 -6.45
CA HIS A 238 6.64 24.44 -6.49
C HIS A 238 5.37 24.08 -7.27
N VAL A 239 4.21 24.37 -6.69
CA VAL A 239 2.91 24.13 -7.32
C VAL A 239 2.13 25.44 -7.36
N PHE A 240 1.80 25.93 -8.55
CA PHE A 240 1.05 27.16 -8.73
C PHE A 240 -0.10 26.98 -9.71
N ARG A 241 -1.14 27.82 -9.58
CA ARG A 241 -2.34 27.75 -10.43
C ARG A 241 -2.40 29.00 -11.30
N ARG A 242 -2.61 28.82 -12.61
CA ARG A 242 -3.01 29.95 -13.47
C ARG A 242 -4.43 30.35 -13.08
N GLN A 243 -4.61 31.61 -12.66
CA GLN A 243 -5.92 32.24 -12.46
C GLN A 243 -6.60 32.45 -13.82
#